data_AF-A0A9D9G998-F1
#
_entry.id   AF-A0A9D9G998-F1
#
_cell.length_a   1.000
_cell.length_b   1.000
_cell.length_c   1.000
_cell.angle_alpha   90.00
_cell.angle_beta   90.00
_cell.angle_gamma   90.00
#
_symmetry.space_group_name_H-M   'P 1'
#
loop_
_entity.id
_entity.type
_entity.pdbx_description
1 polymer ?
#
loop_
_entity_poly.entity_id
_entity_poly.type
_entity_poly.pdbx_seq_one_letter_code
_entity_poly.pdbx_strand_id
1 'polypeptide(L)'
;MKHICNILFLIATILLLQSCDEPAVKDERKERIIKIAVVLTDDSRDRWDRIINLAQNNIRQATDVYLVIEFYDEDSHDIMTLAYDLARDESIVCVIGCESETNTDVLAYQMSRLKRPKPMFTFNTSQEVIRKYARSGFMWGLSESDITQSEILLSQIASDVINHNVALIACNSTYGQTFIDWFAFQASELGLNPLAIRSYENIAEIEPIMKELSTLDCPILCVPNSALEAVEMMKFTDYGYFSHKAFSHKTLDLMKRSDIDSEYVAYGVTMVSNPSSGFQDIYEARYGHLPIFGEAQLYDAIMVASLAYIVSEELGMPLNQAVADLLAGEDHYLGAWTSEGIEMAYEMIVDQHIVPSISGALGELAFTPEKHTIVNYSTYAVEYLNDYRFYHTDFVTRGGGVGSSEHSAWIWNKVFDQDFDYKQEDEDIKDYEGTKAVLIATSSGWDNYRHQADVLAYYQYLKQNNFTDDDILLIMADDLASDKKNPYPGQVIRDNLSLENLYTDITIDYKLKDLTPADLKQILLGRRSEKFPTVLDSTDGHNV
;
A
#
# COMPACT_ATOMS: atom_id res chain seq x y z
N MET A 1 0.44 -48.16 57.88
CA MET A 1 0.80 -47.69 56.52
C MET A 1 -0.20 -46.70 55.92
N LYS A 2 -1.53 -46.88 56.05
CA LYS A 2 -2.51 -45.90 55.53
C LYS A 2 -2.52 -44.52 56.22
N HIS A 3 -2.15 -44.42 57.50
CA HIS A 3 -2.10 -43.12 58.20
C HIS A 3 -0.85 -42.28 57.93
N ILE A 4 0.26 -42.89 57.51
CA ILE A 4 1.50 -42.17 57.17
C ILE A 4 1.40 -41.58 55.75
N CYS A 5 0.68 -42.25 54.85
CA CYS A 5 0.41 -41.78 53.49
C CYS A 5 -0.49 -40.53 53.48
N ASN A 6 -1.50 -40.46 54.34
CA ASN A 6 -2.39 -39.29 54.42
C ASN A 6 -1.70 -38.06 55.04
N ILE A 7 -0.72 -38.23 55.92
CA ILE A 7 0.04 -37.10 56.50
C ILE A 7 1.05 -36.55 55.49
N LEU A 8 1.70 -37.41 54.70
CA LEU A 8 2.56 -37.00 53.60
C LEU A 8 1.79 -36.30 52.47
N PHE A 9 0.57 -36.74 52.16
CA PHE A 9 -0.29 -36.07 51.19
C PHE A 9 -0.76 -34.70 51.70
N LEU A 10 -1.10 -34.56 52.99
CA LEU A 10 -1.50 -33.29 53.58
C LEU A 10 -0.33 -32.28 53.64
N ILE A 11 0.89 -32.73 53.94
CA ILE A 11 2.08 -31.87 53.98
C ILE A 11 2.50 -31.42 52.56
N ALA A 12 2.38 -32.30 51.56
CA ALA A 12 2.60 -31.91 50.16
C ALA A 12 1.54 -30.91 49.66
N THR A 13 0.30 -31.03 50.13
CA THR A 13 -0.77 -30.08 49.77
C THR A 13 -0.61 -28.72 50.47
N ILE A 14 -0.05 -28.69 51.70
CA ILE A 14 0.24 -27.44 52.43
C ILE A 14 1.47 -26.73 51.87
N LEU A 15 2.47 -27.46 51.37
CA LEU A 15 3.63 -26.87 50.67
C LEU A 15 3.28 -26.37 49.25
N LEU A 16 2.25 -26.93 48.60
CA LEU A 16 1.70 -26.42 47.33
C LEU A 16 0.73 -25.24 47.50
N LEU A 17 0.28 -24.96 48.72
CA LEU A 17 -0.57 -23.80 49.06
C LEU A 17 0.22 -22.62 49.65
N GLN A 18 1.56 -22.73 49.74
CA GLN A 18 2.47 -21.66 50.16
C GLN A 18 3.42 -21.18 49.05
N SER A 19 3.10 -21.43 47.78
CA SER A 19 3.60 -20.60 46.67
C SER A 19 2.57 -19.56 46.26
N CYS A 20 1.93 -18.92 47.24
CA CYS A 20 1.42 -17.58 47.00
C CYS A 20 2.66 -16.73 46.77
N ASP A 21 2.91 -16.43 45.50
CA ASP A 21 3.80 -15.36 45.10
C ASP A 21 3.54 -14.16 46.02
N GLU A 22 4.55 -13.78 46.79
CA GLU A 22 4.61 -12.42 47.29
C GLU A 22 4.37 -11.54 46.06
N PRO A 23 3.41 -10.58 46.09
CA PRO A 23 3.30 -9.66 44.98
C PRO A 23 4.67 -9.02 44.86
N ALA A 24 5.36 -9.32 43.75
CA ALA A 24 6.62 -8.70 43.40
C ALA A 24 6.44 -7.22 43.71
N VAL A 25 7.33 -6.68 44.54
CA VAL A 25 7.39 -5.24 44.79
C VAL A 25 7.45 -4.63 43.40
N LYS A 26 6.31 -4.09 42.92
CA LYS A 26 6.26 -3.30 41.71
C LYS A 26 7.16 -2.13 42.04
N ASP A 27 8.37 -2.22 41.54
CA ASP A 27 9.31 -1.13 41.46
C ASP A 27 8.48 0.09 41.04
N GLU A 28 8.52 1.18 41.81
CA GLU A 28 7.78 2.41 41.53
C GLU A 28 8.40 3.07 40.28
N ARG A 29 8.34 2.38 39.13
CA ARG A 29 8.70 2.91 37.83
C ARG A 29 7.71 4.01 37.53
N LYS A 30 8.23 5.20 37.30
CA LYS A 30 7.45 6.38 36.94
C LYS A 30 6.71 6.07 35.65
N GLU A 31 5.39 6.00 35.72
CA GLU A 31 4.51 5.65 34.60
C GLU A 31 4.74 6.62 33.42
N ARG A 32 5.07 6.07 32.24
CA ARG A 32 5.29 6.85 31.01
C ARG A 32 3.94 7.05 30.31
N ILE A 33 3.45 8.28 30.23
CA ILE A 33 2.18 8.57 29.55
C ILE A 33 2.48 8.86 28.08
N ILE A 34 1.91 8.04 27.18
CA ILE A 34 2.00 8.22 25.74
C ILE A 34 0.62 8.58 25.22
N LYS A 35 0.55 9.61 24.37
CA LYS A 35 -0.68 9.91 23.62
C LYS A 35 -0.52 9.61 22.14
N ILE A 36 -1.49 8.91 21.57
CA ILE A 36 -1.56 8.58 20.15
C ILE A 36 -2.90 9.08 19.61
N ALA A 37 -2.86 9.80 18.49
CA ALA A 37 -4.07 10.19 17.78
C ALA A 37 -4.43 9.11 16.76
N VAL A 38 -5.68 8.65 16.77
CA VAL A 38 -6.23 7.72 15.78
C VAL A 38 -7.30 8.46 14.99
N VAL A 39 -7.13 8.58 13.68
CA VAL A 39 -8.03 9.29 12.78
C VAL A 39 -8.60 8.30 11.78
N LEU A 40 -9.81 7.79 12.04
CA LEU A 40 -10.47 6.75 11.25
C LEU A 40 -11.99 7.02 11.24
N THR A 41 -12.73 6.38 10.34
CA THR A 41 -14.20 6.49 10.32
C THR A 41 -14.84 5.97 11.61
N ASP A 42 -15.85 6.69 12.11
CA ASP A 42 -16.63 6.32 13.29
C ASP A 42 -17.75 5.30 12.99
N ASP A 43 -18.00 4.98 11.71
CA ASP A 43 -19.03 4.00 11.31
C ASP A 43 -18.79 2.59 11.90
N SER A 44 -17.57 2.35 12.36
CA SER A 44 -17.06 1.10 12.92
C SER A 44 -16.48 1.29 14.32
N ARG A 45 -16.96 2.26 15.10
CA ARG A 45 -16.38 2.64 16.40
C ARG A 45 -16.15 1.48 17.37
N ASP A 46 -17.15 0.61 17.52
CA ASP A 46 -17.07 -0.54 18.43
C ASP A 46 -15.90 -1.48 18.09
N ARG A 47 -15.60 -1.62 16.80
CA ARG A 47 -14.49 -2.45 16.31
C ARG A 47 -13.15 -1.83 16.66
N TRP A 48 -12.99 -0.53 16.43
CA TRP A 48 -11.77 0.19 16.79
C TRP A 48 -11.54 0.15 18.30
N ASP A 49 -12.59 0.36 19.09
CA ASP A 49 -12.49 0.28 20.55
C ASP A 49 -12.08 -1.10 21.03
N ARG A 50 -12.56 -2.20 20.42
CA ARG A 50 -12.08 -3.56 20.77
C ARG A 50 -10.58 -3.72 20.57
N ILE A 51 -10.05 -3.26 19.44
CA ILE A 51 -8.62 -3.38 19.11
C ILE A 51 -7.76 -2.45 19.95
N ILE A 52 -8.19 -1.20 20.13
CA ILE A 52 -7.52 -0.23 21.01
C ILE A 52 -7.43 -0.80 22.43
N ASN A 53 -8.53 -1.33 22.97
CA ASN A 53 -8.52 -1.94 24.29
C ASN A 53 -7.61 -3.17 24.37
N LEU A 54 -7.55 -3.99 23.31
CA LEU A 54 -6.64 -5.14 23.25
C LEU A 54 -5.16 -4.67 23.34
N ALA A 55 -4.78 -3.68 22.53
CA ALA A 55 -3.43 -3.11 22.52
C ALA A 55 -3.08 -2.47 23.86
N GLN A 56 -3.98 -1.62 24.40
CA GLN A 56 -3.78 -0.98 25.71
C GLN A 56 -3.60 -2.00 26.82
N ASN A 57 -4.38 -3.09 26.84
CA ASN A 57 -4.27 -4.12 27.87
C ASN A 57 -2.95 -4.90 27.76
N ASN A 58 -2.51 -5.25 26.56
CA ASN A 58 -1.26 -5.99 26.38
C ASN A 58 -0.06 -5.11 26.76
N ILE A 59 -0.04 -3.85 26.31
CA ILE A 59 1.06 -2.91 26.59
C ILE A 59 1.13 -2.55 28.07
N ARG A 60 -0.02 -2.34 28.73
CA ARG A 60 -0.09 -2.03 30.17
C ARG A 60 0.34 -3.21 31.06
N GLN A 61 0.13 -4.44 30.60
CA GLN A 61 0.60 -5.62 31.32
C GLN A 61 2.12 -5.79 31.18
N ALA A 62 2.66 -5.46 30.01
CA ALA A 62 4.04 -5.73 29.63
C ALA A 62 5.04 -4.62 29.96
N THR A 63 4.57 -3.39 30.16
CA THR A 63 5.44 -2.21 30.24
C THR A 63 4.98 -1.23 31.32
N ASP A 64 5.77 -0.18 31.56
CA ASP A 64 5.41 0.97 32.39
C ASP A 64 4.68 2.09 31.63
N VAL A 65 4.24 1.80 30.39
CA VAL A 65 3.56 2.76 29.52
C VAL A 65 2.06 2.76 29.82
N TYR A 66 1.53 3.97 30.02
CA TYR A 66 0.10 4.25 30.03
C TYR A 66 -0.31 4.94 28.73
N LEU A 67 -1.08 4.23 27.90
CA LEU A 67 -1.55 4.72 26.61
C LEU A 67 -2.85 5.50 26.72
N VAL A 68 -2.83 6.72 26.19
CA VAL A 68 -4.00 7.56 25.96
C VAL A 68 -4.24 7.62 24.45
N ILE A 69 -5.34 7.01 23.99
CA ILE A 69 -5.74 7.10 22.58
C ILE A 69 -6.76 8.23 22.45
N GLU A 70 -6.44 9.20 21.60
CA GLU A 70 -7.38 10.26 21.19
C GLU A 70 -7.92 9.88 19.82
N PHE A 71 -9.20 9.51 19.76
CA PHE A 71 -9.84 9.14 18.50
C PHE A 71 -10.58 10.32 17.87
N TYR A 72 -10.42 10.46 16.56
CA TYR A 72 -11.04 11.49 15.75
C TYR A 72 -11.74 10.83 14.56
N ASP A 73 -13.03 11.10 14.42
CA ASP A 73 -13.83 10.64 13.28
C ASP A 73 -13.44 11.38 12.00
N GLU A 74 -12.91 10.66 11.02
CA GLU A 74 -12.44 11.29 9.79
C GLU A 74 -13.56 11.82 8.88
N ASP A 75 -14.80 11.35 9.05
CA ASP A 75 -15.92 11.72 8.19
C ASP A 75 -16.63 13.00 8.64
N SER A 76 -16.57 13.32 9.94
CA SER A 76 -17.24 14.50 10.51
C SER A 76 -16.30 15.68 10.81
N HIS A 77 -15.01 15.42 11.01
CA HIS A 77 -14.05 16.47 11.33
C HIS A 77 -13.61 17.24 10.07
N ASP A 78 -13.30 18.53 10.24
CA ASP A 78 -12.53 19.26 9.24
C ASP A 78 -11.08 18.75 9.28
N ILE A 79 -10.78 17.80 8.38
CA ILE A 79 -9.49 17.13 8.29
C ILE A 79 -8.33 18.11 8.08
N MET A 80 -8.53 19.22 7.38
CA MET A 80 -7.46 20.21 7.18
C MET A 80 -7.07 20.88 8.50
N THR A 81 -8.07 21.26 9.29
CA THR A 81 -7.86 21.87 10.61
C THR A 81 -7.28 20.86 11.59
N LEU A 82 -7.87 19.65 11.66
CA LEU A 82 -7.38 18.57 12.51
C LEU A 82 -5.92 18.20 12.20
N ALA A 83 -5.57 18.07 10.92
CA ALA A 83 -4.21 17.77 10.49
C ALA A 83 -3.23 18.87 10.88
N TYR A 84 -3.64 20.14 10.79
CA TYR A 84 -2.81 21.27 11.22
C TYR A 84 -2.51 21.22 12.72
N ASP A 85 -3.50 20.89 13.53
CA ASP A 85 -3.43 20.84 14.99
C ASP A 85 -2.62 19.62 15.46
N LEU A 86 -2.95 18.41 14.97
CA LEU A 86 -2.24 17.17 15.31
C LEU A 86 -0.75 17.23 14.95
N ALA A 87 -0.40 17.90 13.85
CA ALA A 87 0.99 18.10 13.45
C ALA A 87 1.78 18.91 14.50
N ARG A 88 1.14 19.90 15.14
CA ARG A 88 1.80 20.83 16.07
C ARG A 88 1.66 20.46 17.52
N ASP A 89 0.75 19.56 17.87
CA ASP A 89 0.58 19.11 19.24
C ASP A 89 1.77 18.24 19.67
N GLU A 90 2.71 18.81 20.43
CA GLU A 90 3.89 18.08 20.94
C GLU A 90 3.54 16.99 21.96
N SER A 91 2.31 16.97 22.51
CA SER A 91 1.86 15.92 23.42
C SER A 91 1.47 14.63 22.71
N ILE A 92 1.18 14.69 21.41
CA ILE A 92 0.87 13.53 20.57
C ILE A 92 2.16 12.96 19.97
N VAL A 93 2.48 11.73 20.36
CA VAL A 93 3.69 11.01 19.94
C VAL A 93 3.57 10.49 18.51
N CYS A 94 2.38 10.05 18.12
CA CYS A 94 2.14 9.40 16.84
C CYS A 94 0.70 9.66 16.36
N VAL A 95 0.52 9.67 15.04
CA VAL A 95 -0.80 9.70 14.38
C VAL A 95 -1.00 8.41 13.60
N ILE A 96 -2.17 7.79 13.72
CA ILE A 96 -2.54 6.58 12.98
C ILE A 96 -3.79 6.90 12.15
N GLY A 97 -3.75 6.70 10.84
CA GLY A 97 -4.85 7.01 9.94
C GLY A 97 -4.38 7.43 8.54
N CYS A 98 -5.26 7.68 7.59
CA CYS A 98 -6.72 7.56 7.61
C CYS A 98 -7.19 6.32 6.80
N GLU A 99 -8.48 5.96 6.83
CA GLU A 99 -9.00 5.01 5.83
C GLU A 99 -9.14 5.70 4.47
N SER A 100 -9.60 6.95 4.45
CA SER A 100 -9.70 7.75 3.22
C SER A 100 -8.32 8.12 2.66
N GLU A 101 -8.12 7.89 1.36
CA GLU A 101 -6.89 8.25 0.64
C GLU A 101 -6.68 9.78 0.66
N THR A 102 -7.77 10.53 0.50
CA THR A 102 -7.75 12.00 0.49
C THR A 102 -7.40 12.56 1.86
N ASN A 103 -7.99 12.00 2.92
CA ASN A 103 -7.72 12.44 4.29
C ASN A 103 -6.30 12.08 4.72
N THR A 104 -5.82 10.89 4.33
CA THR A 104 -4.44 10.45 4.53
C THR A 104 -3.48 11.43 3.87
N ASP A 105 -3.75 11.83 2.62
CA ASP A 105 -2.92 12.79 1.91
C ASP A 105 -2.85 14.15 2.64
N VAL A 106 -3.98 14.65 3.13
CA VAL A 106 -4.03 15.92 3.87
C VAL A 106 -3.23 15.84 5.18
N LEU A 107 -3.40 14.76 5.95
CA LEU A 107 -2.68 14.55 7.20
C LEU A 107 -1.18 14.47 6.97
N ALA A 108 -0.75 13.59 6.06
CA ALA A 108 0.65 13.41 5.71
C ALA A 108 1.26 14.71 5.17
N TYR A 109 0.51 15.49 4.37
CA TYR A 109 0.96 16.78 3.88
C TYR A 109 1.23 17.79 5.01
N GLN A 110 0.36 17.89 6.02
CA GLN A 110 0.62 18.81 7.14
C GLN A 110 1.80 18.35 8.01
N MET A 111 1.95 17.04 8.20
CA MET A 111 3.08 16.46 8.94
C MET A 111 4.42 16.72 8.23
N SER A 112 4.47 16.54 6.90
CA SER A 112 5.71 16.67 6.12
C SER A 112 6.28 18.10 6.12
N ARG A 113 5.46 19.11 6.45
CA ARG A 113 5.88 20.52 6.53
C ARG A 113 6.68 20.84 7.79
N LEU A 114 6.72 19.93 8.76
CA LEU A 114 7.51 20.09 9.98
C LEU A 114 8.98 19.74 9.69
N LYS A 115 9.91 20.43 10.35
CA LYS A 115 11.34 20.10 10.27
C LYS A 115 11.64 18.70 10.81
N ARG A 116 10.85 18.24 11.77
CA ARG A 116 10.92 16.92 12.41
C ARG A 116 9.49 16.39 12.49
N PRO A 117 8.99 15.76 11.42
CA PRO A 117 7.68 15.13 11.48
C PRO A 117 7.66 14.03 12.55
N LYS A 118 6.52 13.88 13.22
CA LYS A 118 6.26 12.73 14.09
C LYS A 118 5.88 11.49 13.26
N PRO A 119 6.05 10.27 13.77
CA PRO A 119 5.62 9.07 13.07
C PRO A 119 4.13 9.11 12.74
N MET A 120 3.81 8.76 11.49
CA MET A 120 2.45 8.55 11.01
C MET A 120 2.32 7.13 10.49
N PHE A 121 1.50 6.30 11.14
CA PHE A 121 1.15 4.99 10.59
C PHE A 121 -0.10 5.09 9.74
N THR A 122 -0.11 4.37 8.63
CA THR A 122 -1.28 4.23 7.78
C THR A 122 -1.38 2.79 7.31
N PHE A 123 -2.61 2.36 6.99
CA PHE A 123 -2.86 1.12 6.28
C PHE A 123 -3.67 1.41 5.01
N ASN A 124 -3.63 2.65 4.53
CA ASN A 124 -4.16 3.01 3.24
C ASN A 124 -3.30 2.35 2.14
N THR A 125 -3.96 1.74 1.15
CA THR A 125 -3.31 0.96 0.09
C THR A 125 -3.05 1.76 -1.18
N SER A 126 -3.45 3.04 -1.21
CA SER A 126 -3.29 3.90 -2.38
C SER A 126 -1.83 4.09 -2.73
N GLN A 127 -1.48 3.58 -3.91
CA GLN A 127 -0.13 3.68 -4.41
C GLN A 127 0.33 5.14 -4.58
N GLU A 128 -0.59 6.03 -4.94
CA GLU A 128 -0.27 7.44 -5.16
C GLU A 128 0.09 8.17 -3.86
N VAL A 129 -0.60 7.84 -2.75
CA VAL A 129 -0.25 8.38 -1.42
C VAL A 129 1.09 7.82 -0.98
N ILE A 130 1.30 6.51 -1.10
CA ILE A 130 2.57 5.86 -0.74
C ILE A 130 3.74 6.47 -1.52
N ARG A 131 3.60 6.65 -2.84
CA ARG A 131 4.62 7.25 -3.70
C ARG A 131 4.94 8.69 -3.31
N LYS A 132 3.92 9.51 -3.04
CA LYS A 132 4.09 10.94 -2.72
C LYS A 132 4.93 11.16 -1.47
N TYR A 133 4.82 10.27 -0.48
CA TYR A 133 5.56 10.34 0.78
C TYR A 133 6.66 9.29 0.89
N ALA A 134 7.01 8.63 -0.22
CA ALA A 134 8.13 7.72 -0.27
C ALA A 134 9.41 8.42 0.16
N ARG A 135 10.23 7.76 0.99
CA ARG A 135 11.50 8.30 1.52
C ARG A 135 11.36 9.58 2.35
N SER A 136 10.14 9.92 2.78
CA SER A 136 9.93 11.04 3.71
C SER A 136 10.41 10.73 5.13
N GLY A 137 10.57 9.44 5.46
CA GLY A 137 11.12 8.98 6.74
C GLY A 137 10.20 9.22 7.94
N PHE A 138 8.89 9.40 7.71
CA PHE A 138 7.92 9.57 8.80
C PHE A 138 6.59 8.83 8.60
N MET A 139 6.25 8.49 7.36
CA MET A 139 5.03 7.75 7.05
C MET A 139 5.34 6.26 6.95
N TRP A 140 4.57 5.43 7.67
CA TRP A 140 4.80 4.00 7.83
C TRP A 140 3.54 3.23 7.42
N GLY A 141 3.54 2.69 6.21
CA GLY A 141 2.45 1.91 5.61
C GLY A 141 2.48 0.44 6.03
N LEU A 142 1.48 0.02 6.81
CA LEU A 142 1.34 -1.36 7.33
C LEU A 142 0.53 -2.26 6.39
N SER A 143 0.40 -1.89 5.13
CA SER A 143 -0.32 -2.66 4.11
C SER A 143 0.35 -2.42 2.78
N GLU A 144 0.46 -3.46 1.97
CA GLU A 144 0.98 -3.34 0.61
C GLU A 144 0.03 -2.54 -0.29
N SER A 145 0.58 -1.97 -1.36
CA SER A 145 -0.19 -1.12 -2.28
C SER A 145 -1.21 -1.90 -3.11
N ASP A 146 -2.20 -1.19 -3.67
CA ASP A 146 -3.19 -1.77 -4.58
C ASP A 146 -2.59 -2.43 -5.84
N ILE A 147 -1.35 -2.07 -6.22
CA ILE A 147 -0.58 -2.76 -7.27
C ILE A 147 -0.41 -4.25 -6.93
N THR A 148 -0.01 -4.53 -5.68
CA THR A 148 0.18 -5.91 -5.21
C THR A 148 -1.14 -6.68 -5.28
N GLN A 149 -2.23 -6.06 -4.83
CA GLN A 149 -3.54 -6.68 -4.90
C GLN A 149 -3.95 -7.03 -6.33
N SER A 150 -3.73 -6.11 -7.27
CA SER A 150 -4.00 -6.35 -8.69
C SER A 150 -3.19 -7.54 -9.21
N GLU A 151 -1.91 -7.66 -8.86
CA GLU A 151 -1.06 -8.80 -9.23
C GLU A 151 -1.55 -10.13 -8.68
N ILE A 152 -1.96 -10.17 -7.41
CA ILE A 152 -2.47 -11.39 -6.80
C ILE A 152 -3.76 -11.81 -7.48
N LEU A 153 -4.69 -10.87 -7.72
CA LEU A 153 -5.96 -11.20 -8.38
C LEU A 153 -5.72 -11.69 -9.82
N LEU A 154 -4.82 -11.03 -10.56
CA LEU A 154 -4.45 -11.45 -11.91
C LEU A 154 -3.70 -12.77 -11.93
N SER A 155 -2.83 -13.07 -10.95
CA SER A 155 -2.10 -14.34 -10.89
C SER A 155 -3.03 -15.51 -10.58
N GLN A 156 -4.03 -15.29 -9.72
CA GLN A 156 -5.08 -16.28 -9.47
C GLN A 156 -5.91 -16.55 -10.72
N ILE A 157 -6.27 -15.49 -11.47
CA ILE A 157 -6.93 -15.64 -12.77
C ILE A 157 -6.01 -16.43 -13.72
N ALA A 158 -4.72 -16.07 -13.83
CA ALA A 158 -3.77 -16.77 -14.69
C ALA A 158 -3.60 -18.26 -14.33
N SER A 159 -3.70 -18.63 -13.05
CA SER A 159 -3.64 -20.02 -12.58
C SER A 159 -4.83 -20.87 -13.02
N ASP A 160 -6.02 -20.27 -13.17
CA ASP A 160 -7.29 -21.02 -13.29
C ASP A 160 -7.79 -21.16 -14.74
N VAL A 161 -7.29 -20.34 -15.70
CA VAL A 161 -7.98 -20.18 -16.99
C VAL A 161 -7.27 -20.85 -18.18
N ILE A 162 -8.06 -21.55 -19.00
CA ILE A 162 -7.72 -22.03 -20.36
C ILE A 162 -7.68 -20.86 -21.38
N ASN A 163 -8.39 -19.77 -21.07
CA ASN A 163 -8.56 -18.55 -21.86
C ASN A 163 -7.72 -17.43 -21.25
N HIS A 164 -6.82 -16.84 -22.03
CA HIS A 164 -5.88 -15.84 -21.53
C HIS A 164 -6.52 -14.45 -21.43
N ASN A 165 -7.77 -14.27 -21.85
CA ASN A 165 -8.43 -12.96 -21.89
C ASN A 165 -8.88 -12.49 -20.50
N VAL A 166 -8.76 -11.19 -20.22
CA VAL A 166 -9.26 -10.56 -18.97
C VAL A 166 -9.83 -9.16 -19.23
N ALA A 167 -10.72 -8.68 -18.37
CA ALA A 167 -11.23 -7.32 -18.40
C ALA A 167 -11.26 -6.67 -17.01
N LEU A 168 -11.33 -5.33 -16.96
CA LEU A 168 -11.38 -4.53 -15.74
C LEU A 168 -12.59 -3.59 -15.74
N ILE A 169 -13.26 -3.49 -14.59
CA ILE A 169 -14.14 -2.37 -14.22
C ILE A 169 -13.65 -1.76 -12.89
N ALA A 170 -13.41 -0.45 -12.87
CA ALA A 170 -12.92 0.26 -11.68
C ALA A 170 -13.60 1.60 -11.42
N CYS A 171 -13.76 1.97 -10.15
CA CYS A 171 -14.26 3.30 -9.78
C CYS A 171 -13.28 4.40 -10.25
N ASN A 172 -13.80 5.53 -10.70
CA ASN A 172 -13.00 6.70 -11.03
C ASN A 172 -12.60 7.47 -9.76
N SER A 173 -11.70 6.88 -8.97
CA SER A 173 -11.16 7.44 -7.74
C SER A 173 -9.65 7.20 -7.65
N THR A 174 -8.95 7.82 -6.70
CA THR A 174 -7.51 7.55 -6.46
C THR A 174 -7.24 6.05 -6.25
N TYR A 175 -8.14 5.35 -5.55
CA TYR A 175 -8.09 3.91 -5.37
C TYR A 175 -8.19 3.15 -6.70
N GLY A 176 -9.26 3.38 -7.47
CA GLY A 176 -9.49 2.68 -8.73
C GLY A 176 -8.51 3.05 -9.85
N GLN A 177 -7.92 4.25 -9.81
CA GLN A 177 -6.91 4.70 -10.76
C GLN A 177 -5.67 3.79 -10.75
N THR A 178 -5.27 3.28 -9.58
CA THR A 178 -4.15 2.31 -9.49
C THR A 178 -4.45 1.08 -10.34
N PHE A 179 -5.65 0.54 -10.31
CA PHE A 179 -6.02 -0.61 -11.13
C PHE A 179 -6.07 -0.25 -12.61
N ILE A 180 -6.61 0.91 -12.97
CA ILE A 180 -6.70 1.39 -14.36
C ILE A 180 -5.31 1.51 -15.00
N ASP A 181 -4.35 2.07 -14.26
CA ASP A 181 -3.00 2.33 -14.77
C ASP A 181 -2.17 1.04 -14.90
N TRP A 182 -2.31 0.11 -13.97
CA TRP A 182 -1.43 -1.06 -13.86
C TRP A 182 -1.99 -2.33 -14.51
N PHE A 183 -3.31 -2.46 -14.64
CA PHE A 183 -3.96 -3.70 -15.07
C PHE A 183 -3.47 -4.24 -16.40
N ALA A 184 -3.42 -3.42 -17.46
CA ALA A 184 -3.03 -3.90 -18.79
C ALA A 184 -1.59 -4.40 -18.81
N PHE A 185 -0.69 -3.70 -18.10
CA PHE A 185 0.71 -4.07 -17.99
C PHE A 185 0.87 -5.39 -17.22
N GLN A 186 0.32 -5.48 -16.01
CA GLN A 186 0.41 -6.66 -15.16
C GLN A 186 -0.24 -7.89 -15.80
N ALA A 187 -1.40 -7.71 -16.45
CA ALA A 187 -2.06 -8.78 -17.19
C ALA A 187 -1.14 -9.32 -18.30
N SER A 188 -0.51 -8.42 -19.07
CA SER A 188 0.40 -8.82 -20.16
C SER A 188 1.62 -9.58 -19.65
N GLU A 189 2.22 -9.14 -18.54
CA GLU A 189 3.37 -9.81 -17.90
C GLU A 189 3.04 -11.23 -17.41
N LEU A 190 1.79 -11.43 -16.95
CA LEU A 190 1.26 -12.74 -16.57
C LEU A 190 0.83 -13.61 -17.78
N GLY A 191 1.04 -13.13 -19.01
CA GLY A 191 0.63 -13.81 -20.24
C GLY A 191 -0.87 -13.72 -20.55
N LEU A 192 -1.60 -12.86 -19.83
CA LEU A 192 -3.01 -12.58 -20.07
C LEU A 192 -3.17 -11.48 -21.14
N ASN A 193 -4.34 -11.45 -21.78
CA ASN A 193 -4.72 -10.53 -22.83
C ASN A 193 -5.84 -9.59 -22.33
N PRO A 194 -5.53 -8.33 -22.01
CA PRO A 194 -6.53 -7.36 -21.53
C PRO A 194 -7.46 -6.94 -22.67
N LEU A 195 -8.72 -7.38 -22.64
CA LEU A 195 -9.73 -7.07 -23.66
C LEU A 195 -10.40 -5.72 -23.47
N ALA A 196 -10.62 -5.31 -22.22
CA ALA A 196 -11.32 -4.07 -21.90
C ALA A 196 -10.91 -3.52 -20.54
N ILE A 197 -10.84 -2.19 -20.46
CA ILE A 197 -10.76 -1.43 -19.21
C ILE A 197 -11.93 -0.44 -19.23
N ARG A 198 -12.72 -0.43 -18.18
CA ARG A 198 -13.85 0.48 -18.00
C ARG A 198 -13.74 1.16 -16.65
N SER A 199 -14.02 2.46 -16.63
CA SER A 199 -14.20 3.22 -15.39
C SER A 199 -15.64 3.70 -15.26
N TYR A 200 -16.07 3.97 -14.03
CA TYR A 200 -17.39 4.54 -13.74
C TYR A 200 -17.29 5.59 -12.63
N GLU A 201 -18.17 6.58 -12.66
CA GLU A 201 -18.22 7.66 -11.66
C GLU A 201 -19.32 7.47 -10.62
N ASN A 202 -20.37 6.73 -10.96
CA ASN A 202 -21.52 6.50 -10.08
C ASN A 202 -22.16 5.12 -10.31
N ILE A 203 -22.91 4.66 -9.30
CA ILE A 203 -23.52 3.33 -9.30
C ILE A 203 -24.43 3.03 -10.51
N ALA A 204 -25.06 4.06 -11.11
CA ALA A 204 -25.96 3.88 -12.24
C ALA A 204 -25.23 3.50 -13.55
N GLU A 205 -23.92 3.75 -13.62
CA GLU A 205 -23.07 3.38 -14.76
C GLU A 205 -22.60 1.93 -14.70
N ILE A 206 -22.64 1.30 -13.51
CA ILE A 206 -22.17 -0.08 -13.34
C ILE A 206 -22.99 -1.05 -14.17
N GLU A 207 -24.33 -0.99 -14.10
CA GLU A 207 -25.22 -1.91 -14.80
C GLU A 207 -24.98 -1.97 -16.33
N PRO A 208 -24.94 -0.85 -17.09
CA PRO A 208 -24.67 -0.89 -18.53
C PRO A 208 -23.25 -1.38 -18.86
N ILE A 209 -22.24 -1.00 -18.06
CA ILE A 209 -20.86 -1.46 -18.26
C ILE A 209 -20.75 -2.96 -18.03
N MET A 210 -21.35 -3.48 -16.97
CA MET A 210 -21.34 -4.91 -16.67
C MET A 210 -22.04 -5.73 -17.75
N LYS A 211 -23.16 -5.23 -18.30
CA LYS A 211 -23.81 -5.85 -19.47
C LYS A 211 -22.90 -5.91 -20.69
N GLU A 212 -22.12 -4.86 -20.94
CA GLU A 212 -21.13 -4.84 -22.02
C GLU A 212 -20.01 -5.87 -21.77
N LEU A 213 -19.37 -5.82 -20.60
CA LEU A 213 -18.23 -6.66 -20.26
C LEU A 213 -18.60 -8.15 -20.20
N SER A 214 -19.80 -8.50 -19.73
CA SER A 214 -20.29 -9.88 -19.72
C SER A 214 -20.42 -10.49 -21.13
N THR A 215 -20.42 -9.69 -22.21
CA THR A 215 -20.41 -10.22 -23.58
C THR A 215 -19.05 -10.74 -24.04
N LEU A 216 -17.97 -10.42 -23.32
CA LEU A 216 -16.59 -10.76 -23.70
C LEU A 216 -16.18 -12.19 -23.35
N ASP A 217 -16.98 -12.91 -22.57
CA ASP A 217 -16.72 -14.29 -22.13
C ASP A 217 -15.31 -14.46 -21.53
N CYS A 218 -14.96 -13.56 -20.61
CA CYS A 218 -13.69 -13.55 -19.89
C CYS A 218 -13.87 -13.20 -18.40
N PRO A 219 -12.90 -13.56 -17.54
CA PRO A 219 -12.84 -13.06 -16.17
C PRO A 219 -12.80 -11.54 -16.10
N ILE A 220 -13.51 -10.97 -15.12
CA ILE A 220 -13.62 -9.52 -14.92
C ILE A 220 -13.08 -9.17 -13.53
N LEU A 221 -12.02 -8.37 -13.49
CA LEU A 221 -11.54 -7.74 -12.26
C LEU A 221 -12.48 -6.57 -11.91
N CYS A 222 -13.08 -6.62 -10.72
CA CYS A 222 -14.08 -5.68 -10.24
C CYS A 222 -13.52 -4.87 -9.06
N VAL A 223 -13.49 -3.55 -9.22
CA VAL A 223 -12.93 -2.61 -8.22
C VAL A 223 -14.00 -1.58 -7.82
N PRO A 224 -14.88 -1.94 -6.88
CA PRO A 224 -15.87 -1.05 -6.28
C PRO A 224 -15.26 -0.07 -5.27
N ASN A 225 -15.90 1.08 -5.04
CA ASN A 225 -15.54 2.01 -3.97
C ASN A 225 -16.47 1.88 -2.74
N SER A 226 -17.60 1.21 -2.87
CA SER A 226 -18.57 0.98 -1.80
C SER A 226 -19.16 -0.44 -1.83
N ALA A 227 -19.72 -0.89 -0.70
CA ALA A 227 -20.41 -2.19 -0.65
C ALA A 227 -21.65 -2.25 -1.56
N LEU A 228 -22.35 -1.12 -1.76
CA LEU A 228 -23.50 -1.05 -2.67
C LEU A 228 -23.09 -1.23 -4.14
N GLU A 229 -21.99 -0.60 -4.56
CA GLU A 229 -21.43 -0.78 -5.90
C GLU A 229 -20.95 -2.22 -6.13
N ALA A 230 -20.34 -2.83 -5.10
CA ALA A 230 -19.95 -4.23 -5.14
C ALA A 230 -21.14 -5.15 -5.41
N VAL A 231 -22.24 -4.96 -4.67
CA VAL A 231 -23.48 -5.73 -4.86
C VAL A 231 -24.05 -5.52 -6.26
N GLU A 232 -23.98 -4.29 -6.81
CA GLU A 232 -24.42 -4.01 -8.18
C GLU A 232 -23.61 -4.80 -9.22
N MET A 233 -22.29 -4.89 -9.04
CA MET A 233 -21.42 -5.73 -9.89
C MET A 233 -21.72 -7.23 -9.73
N MET A 234 -22.03 -7.68 -8.51
CA MET A 234 -22.33 -9.08 -8.20
C MET A 234 -23.65 -9.57 -8.80
N LYS A 235 -24.61 -8.71 -9.10
CA LYS A 235 -25.86 -9.11 -9.81
C LYS A 235 -25.61 -9.79 -11.16
N PHE A 236 -24.41 -9.61 -11.72
CA PHE A 236 -23.99 -10.16 -13.00
C PHE A 236 -23.09 -11.40 -12.86
N THR A 237 -22.99 -12.02 -11.68
CA THR A 237 -22.31 -13.31 -11.52
C THR A 237 -23.23 -14.44 -11.93
N ASP A 238 -22.77 -15.29 -12.87
CA ASP A 238 -23.54 -16.46 -13.28
C ASP A 238 -23.31 -17.61 -12.29
N TYR A 239 -24.36 -18.37 -12.00
CA TYR A 239 -24.29 -19.64 -11.27
C TYR A 239 -23.61 -20.71 -12.13
N GLY A 240 -22.29 -20.63 -12.23
CA GLY A 240 -21.47 -21.56 -12.99
C GLY A 240 -20.00 -21.38 -12.66
N TYR A 241 -19.31 -22.50 -12.46
CA TYR A 241 -17.92 -22.64 -11.99
C TYR A 241 -16.83 -21.89 -12.78
N PHE A 242 -17.17 -21.05 -13.77
CA PHE A 242 -16.21 -20.44 -14.69
C PHE A 242 -16.47 -18.97 -15.09
N SER A 243 -17.41 -18.26 -14.43
CA SER A 243 -17.66 -16.81 -14.70
C SER A 243 -16.98 -15.91 -13.65
N HIS A 244 -15.65 -15.96 -13.56
CA HIS A 244 -14.94 -15.39 -12.40
C HIS A 244 -14.92 -13.85 -12.41
N LYS A 245 -15.74 -13.24 -11.54
CA LYS A 245 -15.56 -11.86 -11.10
C LYS A 245 -14.66 -11.87 -9.88
N ALA A 246 -13.47 -11.28 -10.02
CA ALA A 246 -12.49 -11.18 -8.96
C ALA A 246 -12.62 -9.79 -8.31
N PHE A 247 -12.84 -9.74 -7.01
CA PHE A 247 -13.08 -8.52 -6.25
C PHE A 247 -11.86 -8.13 -5.42
N SER A 248 -11.60 -6.83 -5.38
CA SER A 248 -10.55 -6.24 -4.54
C SER A 248 -10.88 -6.29 -3.05
N HIS A 249 -9.88 -6.17 -2.16
CA HIS A 249 -10.05 -6.34 -0.70
C HIS A 249 -11.09 -5.37 -0.11
N LYS A 250 -11.01 -4.10 -0.51
CA LYS A 250 -11.93 -3.05 -0.08
C LYS A 250 -13.39 -3.47 -0.30
N THR A 251 -13.66 -4.23 -1.37
CA THR A 251 -14.98 -4.82 -1.64
C THR A 251 -15.48 -5.71 -0.51
N LEU A 252 -14.73 -6.76 -0.19
CA LEU A 252 -15.16 -7.81 0.72
C LEU A 252 -15.19 -7.31 2.16
N ASP A 253 -14.26 -6.42 2.51
CA ASP A 253 -14.24 -5.77 3.82
C ASP A 253 -15.43 -4.83 4.00
N LEU A 254 -15.75 -3.99 2.99
CA LEU A 254 -16.91 -3.11 3.06
C LEU A 254 -18.22 -3.90 3.15
N MET A 255 -18.33 -5.04 2.48
CA MET A 255 -19.50 -5.91 2.61
C MET A 255 -19.65 -6.49 4.01
N LYS A 256 -18.55 -6.98 4.62
CA LYS A 256 -18.55 -7.47 6.01
C LYS A 256 -18.95 -6.39 7.02
N ARG A 257 -18.61 -5.13 6.75
CA ARG A 257 -18.96 -3.97 7.61
C ARG A 257 -20.42 -3.52 7.47
N SER A 258 -21.01 -3.70 6.29
CA SER A 258 -22.29 -3.06 5.95
C SER A 258 -23.53 -3.89 6.30
N ASP A 259 -23.39 -5.06 6.96
CA ASP A 259 -24.47 -6.05 7.17
C ASP A 259 -25.23 -6.40 5.88
N ILE A 260 -24.58 -6.27 4.72
CA ILE A 260 -25.22 -6.53 3.43
C ILE A 260 -25.21 -8.03 3.17
N ASP A 261 -26.36 -8.64 3.41
CA ASP A 261 -26.66 -10.01 3.01
C ASP A 261 -26.80 -10.09 1.49
N SER A 262 -25.89 -10.82 0.85
CA SER A 262 -25.89 -11.09 -0.58
C SER A 262 -26.09 -12.58 -0.84
N GLU A 263 -27.11 -12.93 -1.62
CA GLU A 263 -27.27 -14.28 -2.19
C GLU A 263 -26.27 -14.56 -3.33
N TYR A 264 -25.53 -13.53 -3.76
CA TYR A 264 -24.60 -13.64 -4.88
C TYR A 264 -23.28 -14.25 -4.43
N VAL A 265 -22.67 -14.95 -5.38
CA VAL A 265 -21.35 -15.54 -5.22
C VAL A 265 -20.29 -14.54 -5.63
N ALA A 266 -19.23 -14.40 -4.83
CA ALA A 266 -18.09 -13.55 -5.14
C ALA A 266 -16.76 -14.23 -4.78
N TYR A 267 -15.74 -13.93 -5.55
CA TYR A 267 -14.36 -14.38 -5.33
C TYR A 267 -13.45 -13.16 -5.22
N GLY A 268 -12.50 -13.15 -4.31
CA GLY A 268 -11.55 -12.05 -4.21
C GLY A 268 -10.41 -12.35 -3.24
N VAL A 269 -9.69 -11.30 -2.87
CA VAL A 269 -8.63 -11.38 -1.86
C VAL A 269 -8.82 -10.29 -0.83
N THR A 270 -8.64 -10.61 0.45
CA THR A 270 -8.54 -9.60 1.52
C THR A 270 -7.19 -9.69 2.22
N MET A 271 -6.70 -8.57 2.74
CA MET A 271 -5.53 -8.58 3.60
C MET A 271 -5.92 -8.99 5.01
N VAL A 272 -5.15 -9.92 5.56
CA VAL A 272 -5.38 -10.51 6.87
C VAL A 272 -4.12 -10.45 7.73
N SER A 273 -4.28 -10.56 9.04
CA SER A 273 -3.16 -10.89 9.94
C SER A 273 -2.51 -12.20 9.52
N ASN A 274 -1.21 -12.33 9.75
CA ASN A 274 -0.47 -13.53 9.38
C ASN A 274 -0.95 -14.72 10.23
N PRO A 275 -1.43 -15.83 9.65
CA PRO A 275 -1.90 -17.00 10.39
C PRO A 275 -0.85 -17.56 11.35
N SER A 276 0.43 -17.47 11.00
CA SER A 276 1.54 -17.95 11.83
C SER A 276 1.75 -17.14 13.10
N SER A 277 1.18 -15.93 13.18
CA SER A 277 1.21 -15.12 14.42
C SER A 277 0.31 -15.71 15.51
N GLY A 278 -0.73 -16.48 15.16
CA GLY A 278 -1.79 -16.92 16.08
C GLY A 278 -2.78 -15.81 16.47
N PHE A 279 -2.66 -14.60 15.91
CA PHE A 279 -3.54 -13.47 16.23
C PHE A 279 -5.00 -13.78 15.90
N GLN A 280 -5.28 -14.39 14.74
CA GLN A 280 -6.64 -14.73 14.32
C GLN A 280 -7.32 -15.70 15.27
N ASP A 281 -6.62 -16.77 15.66
CA ASP A 281 -7.16 -17.79 16.55
C ASP A 281 -7.53 -17.20 17.91
N ILE A 282 -6.65 -16.35 18.47
CA ILE A 282 -6.88 -15.69 19.76
C ILE A 282 -7.99 -14.64 19.65
N TYR A 283 -8.05 -13.90 18.54
CA TYR A 283 -9.09 -12.92 18.29
C TYR A 283 -10.46 -13.59 18.16
N GLU A 284 -10.57 -14.65 17.35
CA GLU A 284 -11.81 -15.41 17.17
C GLU A 284 -12.25 -16.10 18.47
N ALA A 285 -11.33 -16.71 19.22
CA ALA A 285 -11.65 -17.29 20.51
C ALA A 285 -12.20 -16.26 21.52
N ARG A 286 -11.78 -15.00 21.41
CA ARG A 286 -12.18 -13.91 22.30
C ARG A 286 -13.49 -13.25 21.89
N TYR A 287 -13.68 -13.00 20.60
CA TYR A 287 -14.78 -12.18 20.08
C TYR A 287 -15.83 -12.96 19.28
N GLY A 288 -15.56 -14.24 18.97
CA GLY A 288 -16.49 -15.13 18.27
C GLY A 288 -16.55 -14.94 16.76
N HIS A 289 -15.64 -14.15 16.18
CA HIS A 289 -15.49 -13.93 14.75
C HIS A 289 -14.04 -13.60 14.40
N LEU A 290 -13.65 -13.79 13.15
CA LEU A 290 -12.32 -13.42 12.66
C LEU A 290 -12.13 -11.89 12.61
N PRO A 291 -10.89 -11.38 12.73
CA PRO A 291 -10.60 -9.97 12.54
C PRO A 291 -10.75 -9.58 11.06
N ILE A 292 -11.16 -8.33 10.81
CA ILE A 292 -11.27 -7.76 9.46
C ILE A 292 -10.17 -6.72 9.17
N PHE A 293 -9.94 -6.43 7.89
CA PHE A 293 -8.87 -5.53 7.44
C PHE A 293 -8.86 -4.17 8.15
N GLY A 294 -7.71 -3.82 8.73
CA GLY A 294 -7.48 -2.62 9.53
C GLY A 294 -7.32 -2.93 11.02
N GLU A 295 -7.85 -4.05 11.52
CA GLU A 295 -7.76 -4.39 12.95
C GLU A 295 -6.34 -4.77 13.38
N ALA A 296 -5.72 -5.69 12.64
CA ALA A 296 -4.35 -6.10 12.91
C ALA A 296 -3.36 -4.94 12.65
N GLN A 297 -3.62 -4.13 11.63
CA GLN A 297 -2.82 -2.95 11.29
C GLN A 297 -2.89 -1.89 12.39
N LEU A 298 -4.08 -1.58 12.91
CA LEU A 298 -4.23 -0.64 14.03
C LEU A 298 -3.53 -1.17 15.29
N TYR A 299 -3.66 -2.46 15.57
CA TYR A 299 -2.98 -3.09 16.69
C TYR A 299 -1.46 -2.92 16.59
N ASP A 300 -0.88 -3.31 15.46
CA ASP A 300 0.56 -3.23 15.23
C ASP A 300 1.06 -1.78 15.22
N ALA A 301 0.30 -0.84 14.65
CA ALA A 301 0.63 0.59 14.71
C ALA A 301 0.74 1.11 16.15
N ILE A 302 -0.20 0.76 17.02
CA ILE A 302 -0.18 1.15 18.44
C ILE A 302 1.00 0.50 19.17
N MET A 303 1.23 -0.79 18.93
CA MET A 303 2.35 -1.54 19.50
C MET A 303 3.70 -0.94 19.12
N VAL A 304 3.94 -0.74 17.82
CA VAL A 304 5.20 -0.18 17.30
C VAL A 304 5.39 1.25 17.80
N ALA A 305 4.35 2.10 17.78
CA ALA A 305 4.44 3.47 18.30
C ALA A 305 4.83 3.51 19.79
N SER A 306 4.33 2.56 20.58
CA SER A 306 4.62 2.47 22.01
C SER A 306 6.05 2.02 22.28
N LEU A 307 6.50 0.97 21.59
CA LEU A 307 7.88 0.49 21.69
C LEU A 307 8.89 1.51 21.15
N ALA A 308 8.57 2.19 20.04
CA ALA A 308 9.43 3.23 19.47
C ALA A 308 9.58 4.42 20.42
N TYR A 309 8.53 4.78 21.17
CA TYR A 309 8.65 5.79 22.21
C TYR A 309 9.57 5.35 23.34
N ILE A 310 9.46 4.10 23.81
CA ILE A 310 10.37 3.55 24.83
C ILE A 310 11.83 3.61 24.33
N VAL A 311 12.09 3.15 23.10
CA VAL A 311 13.43 3.25 22.47
C VAL A 311 13.91 4.70 22.41
N SER A 312 13.05 5.63 21.98
CA SER A 312 13.36 7.06 21.88
C SER A 312 13.76 7.66 23.23
N GLU A 313 13.01 7.36 24.29
CA GLU A 313 13.27 7.89 25.64
C GLU A 313 14.52 7.25 26.26
N GLU A 314 14.68 5.93 26.16
CA GLU A 314 15.79 5.21 26.80
C GLU A 314 17.13 5.44 26.08
N LEU A 315 17.12 5.48 24.75
CA LEU A 315 18.34 5.57 23.93
C LEU A 315 18.60 6.98 23.38
N GLY A 316 17.70 7.94 23.61
CA GLY A 316 17.84 9.32 23.13
C GLY A 316 17.75 9.47 21.61
N MET A 317 17.07 8.53 20.95
CA MET A 317 16.96 8.46 19.50
C MET A 317 15.73 9.23 18.98
N PRO A 318 15.75 9.77 17.74
CA PRO A 318 14.53 10.30 17.13
C PRO A 318 13.45 9.23 16.96
N LEU A 319 12.18 9.56 17.24
CA LEU A 319 11.05 8.61 17.13
C LEU A 319 10.99 7.85 15.80
N ASN A 320 11.13 8.53 14.66
CA ASN A 320 11.12 7.84 13.36
C ASN A 320 12.32 6.91 13.16
N GLN A 321 13.48 7.22 13.77
CA GLN A 321 14.61 6.29 13.75
C GLN A 321 14.32 5.07 14.63
N ALA A 322 13.70 5.27 15.80
CA ALA A 322 13.28 4.18 16.66
C ALA A 322 12.26 3.25 15.97
N VAL A 323 11.31 3.82 15.22
CA VAL A 323 10.40 3.02 14.37
C VAL A 323 11.19 2.26 13.31
N ALA A 324 12.11 2.92 12.59
CA ALA A 324 12.92 2.26 11.57
C ALA A 324 13.69 1.06 12.12
N ASP A 325 14.34 1.22 13.27
CA ASP A 325 15.20 0.19 13.86
C ASP A 325 14.40 -1.01 14.40
N LEU A 326 13.20 -0.77 14.94
CA LEU A 326 12.27 -1.85 15.32
C LEU A 326 11.76 -2.65 14.11
N LEU A 327 11.71 -2.02 12.93
CA LEU A 327 11.14 -2.57 11.69
C LEU A 327 12.21 -2.94 10.64
N ALA A 328 13.50 -2.88 10.99
CA ALA A 328 14.62 -3.05 10.05
C ALA A 328 14.72 -4.46 9.46
N GLY A 329 14.07 -5.43 10.10
CA GLY A 329 13.85 -6.76 9.54
C GLY A 329 15.08 -7.67 9.51
N GLU A 330 15.75 -7.83 10.66
CA GLU A 330 16.88 -8.77 10.80
C GLU A 330 16.41 -10.25 10.87
N ASP A 331 17.35 -11.20 10.70
CA ASP A 331 17.11 -12.65 10.61
C ASP A 331 16.29 -13.26 11.78
N HIS A 332 16.10 -12.54 12.89
CA HIS A 332 15.40 -13.01 14.09
C HIS A 332 14.39 -11.97 14.58
N TYR A 333 13.11 -12.22 14.31
CA TYR A 333 12.01 -11.39 14.81
C TYR A 333 11.51 -11.88 16.17
N LEU A 334 11.36 -10.95 17.10
CA LEU A 334 10.65 -11.18 18.35
C LEU A 334 9.14 -11.00 18.14
N GLY A 335 8.35 -12.04 18.39
CA GLY A 335 6.89 -12.02 18.31
C GLY A 335 6.24 -11.12 19.36
N ALA A 336 6.29 -9.82 19.13
CA ALA A 336 5.99 -8.78 20.11
C ALA A 336 4.52 -8.40 20.15
N TRP A 337 3.61 -9.16 19.52
CA TRP A 337 2.19 -8.80 19.54
C TRP A 337 1.47 -9.27 20.80
N THR A 338 1.96 -10.27 21.54
CA THR A 338 1.36 -10.67 22.84
C THR A 338 1.96 -9.87 23.99
N SER A 339 1.32 -9.87 25.16
CA SER A 339 1.87 -9.22 26.36
C SER A 339 3.28 -9.72 26.69
N GLU A 340 3.52 -11.02 26.61
CA GLU A 340 4.82 -11.63 26.90
C GLU A 340 5.88 -11.20 25.87
N GLY A 341 5.50 -11.13 24.59
CA GLY A 341 6.38 -10.65 23.53
C GLY A 341 6.75 -9.18 23.69
N ILE A 342 5.79 -8.33 24.06
CA ILE A 342 6.03 -6.91 24.35
C ILE A 342 6.95 -6.78 25.57
N GLU A 343 6.76 -7.59 26.60
CA GLU A 343 7.56 -7.57 27.83
C GLU A 343 9.01 -7.92 27.53
N MET A 344 9.25 -8.98 26.74
CA MET A 344 10.58 -9.33 26.26
C MET A 344 11.24 -8.19 25.47
N ALA A 345 10.50 -7.52 24.59
CA ALA A 345 11.02 -6.39 23.81
C ALA A 345 11.39 -5.23 24.74
N TYR A 346 10.51 -4.92 25.69
CA TYR A 346 10.71 -3.88 26.69
C TYR A 346 11.94 -4.15 27.56
N GLU A 347 12.15 -5.38 28.04
CA GLU A 347 13.34 -5.78 28.80
C GLU A 347 14.63 -5.63 27.98
N MET A 348 14.62 -6.02 26.71
CA MET A 348 15.77 -5.82 25.82
C MET A 348 16.12 -4.35 25.65
N ILE A 349 15.12 -3.48 25.51
CA ILE A 349 15.31 -2.04 25.32
C ILE A 349 15.79 -1.38 26.61
N VAL A 350 15.10 -1.59 27.72
CA VAL A 350 15.34 -0.88 28.99
C VAL A 350 16.56 -1.45 29.73
N ASP A 351 16.67 -2.78 29.84
CA ASP A 351 17.72 -3.38 30.67
C ASP A 351 19.00 -3.60 29.86
N GLN A 352 18.88 -3.98 28.58
CA GLN A 352 20.02 -4.35 27.74
C GLN A 352 20.45 -3.24 26.77
N HIS A 353 19.63 -2.20 26.58
CA HIS A 353 19.87 -1.12 25.61
C HIS A 353 20.02 -1.65 24.17
N ILE A 354 19.29 -2.72 23.84
CA ILE A 354 19.25 -3.35 22.52
C ILE A 354 17.88 -3.09 21.92
N VAL A 355 17.84 -2.62 20.67
CA VAL A 355 16.60 -2.47 19.90
C VAL A 355 16.34 -3.79 19.17
N PRO A 356 15.28 -4.56 19.50
CA PRO A 356 14.96 -5.80 18.81
C PRO A 356 14.25 -5.53 17.46
N SER A 357 14.47 -6.39 16.48
CA SER A 357 13.54 -6.52 15.35
C SER A 357 12.27 -7.22 15.83
N ILE A 358 11.10 -6.63 15.58
CA ILE A 358 9.81 -7.13 16.10
C ILE A 358 8.87 -7.62 15.00
N SER A 359 8.08 -8.64 15.31
CA SER A 359 6.95 -9.09 14.51
C SER A 359 5.63 -8.84 15.25
N GLY A 360 4.60 -8.49 14.49
CA GLY A 360 3.28 -8.12 14.97
C GLY A 360 2.20 -9.17 14.66
N ALA A 361 0.94 -8.76 14.78
CA ALA A 361 -0.21 -9.50 14.29
C ALA A 361 -0.16 -9.73 12.77
N LEU A 362 0.45 -8.80 12.03
CA LEU A 362 0.69 -8.92 10.59
C LEU A 362 1.86 -9.86 10.23
N GLY A 363 2.54 -10.43 11.24
CA GLY A 363 3.76 -11.22 11.06
C GLY A 363 5.00 -10.34 11.06
N GLU A 364 6.01 -10.71 10.26
CA GLU A 364 7.24 -9.92 10.16
C GLU A 364 6.94 -8.55 9.53
N LEU A 365 7.13 -7.49 10.31
CA LEU A 365 6.92 -6.11 9.88
C LEU A 365 8.18 -5.58 9.20
N ALA A 366 8.65 -6.27 8.17
CA ALA A 366 9.91 -5.94 7.50
C ALA A 366 9.75 -4.72 6.60
N PHE A 367 10.58 -3.70 6.80
CA PHE A 367 10.71 -2.53 5.93
C PHE A 367 12.14 -2.47 5.39
N THR A 368 12.34 -2.37 4.07
CA THR A 368 13.72 -2.15 3.58
C THR A 368 14.18 -0.71 3.78
N PRO A 369 15.48 -0.47 4.03
CA PRO A 369 16.08 0.86 4.14
C PRO A 369 15.82 1.79 2.96
N GLU A 370 15.68 1.24 1.76
CA GLU A 370 15.45 1.98 0.52
C GLU A 370 14.00 2.41 0.35
N LYS A 371 13.07 1.65 0.96
CA LYS A 371 11.63 1.84 0.85
C LYS A 371 11.06 2.63 2.03
N HIS A 372 11.45 2.35 3.28
CA HIS A 372 11.12 3.08 4.53
C HIS A 372 9.78 3.85 4.52
N THR A 373 8.73 3.23 3.98
CA THR A 373 7.44 3.87 3.75
C THR A 373 6.33 2.83 3.70
N ILE A 374 6.62 1.60 3.26
CA ILE A 374 5.64 0.51 3.20
C ILE A 374 6.28 -0.81 3.62
N VAL A 375 5.49 -1.68 4.25
CA VAL A 375 5.86 -3.06 4.57
C VAL A 375 6.22 -3.85 3.31
N ASN A 376 7.18 -4.76 3.42
CA ASN A 376 7.68 -5.54 2.28
C ASN A 376 6.68 -6.59 1.78
N TYR A 377 5.89 -7.17 2.67
CA TYR A 377 4.91 -8.20 2.36
C TYR A 377 3.73 -8.13 3.33
N SER A 378 2.55 -8.36 2.79
CA SER A 378 1.30 -8.57 3.53
C SER A 378 0.81 -9.99 3.31
N THR A 379 -0.02 -10.49 4.22
CA THR A 379 -0.71 -11.77 4.01
C THR A 379 -2.09 -11.52 3.43
N TYR A 380 -2.40 -12.20 2.33
CA TYR A 380 -3.70 -12.12 1.67
C TYR A 380 -4.43 -13.45 1.84
N ALA A 381 -5.69 -13.41 2.29
CA ALA A 381 -6.57 -14.56 2.22
C ALA A 381 -7.32 -14.53 0.89
N VAL A 382 -7.33 -15.66 0.19
CA VAL A 382 -8.24 -15.90 -0.93
C VAL A 382 -9.61 -16.18 -0.34
N GLU A 383 -10.58 -15.33 -0.66
CA GLU A 383 -11.90 -15.35 -0.07
C GLU A 383 -12.97 -15.71 -1.10
N TYR A 384 -13.94 -16.50 -0.65
CA TYR A 384 -15.13 -16.82 -1.39
C TYR A 384 -16.36 -16.46 -0.58
N LEU A 385 -17.27 -15.67 -1.15
CA LEU A 385 -18.60 -15.42 -0.63
C LEU A 385 -19.57 -16.41 -1.26
N ASN A 386 -20.23 -17.21 -0.44
CA ASN A 386 -21.32 -18.09 -0.86
C ASN A 386 -22.32 -18.29 0.28
N ASP A 387 -23.61 -18.39 -0.02
CA ASP A 387 -24.68 -18.58 0.98
C ASP A 387 -24.54 -17.66 2.20
N TYR A 388 -24.31 -16.36 1.96
CA TYR A 388 -24.16 -15.32 3.00
C TYR A 388 -22.95 -15.51 3.93
N ARG A 389 -21.97 -16.33 3.54
CA ARG A 389 -20.78 -16.61 4.36
C ARG A 389 -19.51 -16.44 3.55
N PHE A 390 -18.52 -15.83 4.20
CA PHE A 390 -17.16 -15.75 3.69
C PHE A 390 -16.37 -16.98 4.13
N TYR A 391 -15.63 -17.55 3.20
CA TYR A 391 -14.74 -18.68 3.43
C TYR A 391 -13.34 -18.32 2.97
N HIS A 392 -12.34 -18.58 3.81
CA HIS A 392 -10.93 -18.53 3.41
C HIS A 392 -10.56 -19.87 2.80
N THR A 393 -10.17 -19.85 1.52
CA THR A 393 -9.74 -21.08 0.84
C THR A 393 -8.24 -21.26 0.88
N ASP A 394 -7.50 -20.16 0.90
CA ASP A 394 -6.05 -20.17 0.81
C ASP A 394 -5.45 -18.87 1.37
N PHE A 395 -4.14 -18.89 1.64
CA PHE A 395 -3.37 -17.69 1.95
C PHE A 395 -2.29 -17.46 0.89
N VAL A 396 -1.92 -16.21 0.66
CA VAL A 396 -0.91 -15.82 -0.30
C VAL A 396 -0.01 -14.77 0.35
N THR A 397 1.30 -15.03 0.33
CA THR A 397 2.34 -14.12 0.83
C THR A 397 3.62 -14.34 0.01
N ARG A 398 4.38 -13.27 -0.28
CA ARG A 398 5.65 -13.37 -1.03
C ARG A 398 6.72 -14.17 -0.28
N GLY A 399 6.62 -14.27 1.05
CA GLY A 399 7.64 -14.86 1.92
C GLY A 399 7.67 -16.39 2.03
N GLY A 400 6.83 -17.13 1.29
CA GLY A 400 6.84 -18.60 1.34
C GLY A 400 6.66 -19.19 2.76
N GLY A 401 5.60 -18.76 3.45
CA GLY A 401 5.26 -19.24 4.80
C GLY A 401 4.37 -20.49 4.79
N VAL A 402 4.33 -21.21 5.92
CA VAL A 402 3.48 -22.39 6.12
C VAL A 402 2.01 -22.01 5.87
N GLY A 403 1.42 -22.57 4.81
CA GLY A 403 0.00 -22.39 4.48
C GLY A 403 -0.31 -21.49 3.28
N SER A 404 0.68 -21.12 2.46
CA SER A 404 0.43 -20.41 1.19
C SER A 404 0.11 -21.34 0.02
N SER A 405 -0.75 -20.93 -0.93
CA SER A 405 -0.95 -21.68 -2.18
C SER A 405 0.36 -21.81 -2.96
N GLU A 406 0.86 -23.04 -3.12
CA GLU A 406 2.16 -23.27 -3.77
C GLU A 406 2.17 -22.82 -5.24
N HIS A 407 1.02 -22.79 -5.93
CA HIS A 407 0.96 -22.49 -7.36
C HIS A 407 0.77 -20.99 -7.66
N SER A 408 -0.21 -20.33 -7.04
CA SER A 408 -0.44 -18.89 -7.29
C SER A 408 0.65 -18.04 -6.62
N ALA A 409 1.17 -18.45 -5.45
CA ALA A 409 2.36 -17.82 -4.88
C ALA A 409 3.59 -18.06 -5.76
N TRP A 410 3.73 -19.23 -6.41
CA TRP A 410 4.82 -19.46 -7.38
C TRP A 410 4.70 -18.59 -8.63
N ILE A 411 3.50 -18.44 -9.22
CA ILE A 411 3.29 -17.53 -10.36
C ILE A 411 3.55 -16.08 -9.97
N TRP A 412 3.06 -15.67 -8.79
CA TRP A 412 3.27 -14.32 -8.27
C TRP A 412 4.75 -14.04 -8.00
N ASN A 413 5.45 -14.98 -7.34
CA ASN A 413 6.89 -14.88 -7.12
C ASN A 413 7.65 -14.88 -8.44
N LYS A 414 7.25 -15.65 -9.46
CA LYS A 414 7.90 -15.65 -10.78
C LYS A 414 7.84 -14.29 -11.50
N VAL A 415 6.76 -13.53 -11.33
CA VAL A 415 6.65 -12.18 -11.92
C VAL A 415 7.50 -11.18 -11.15
N PHE A 416 7.67 -11.35 -9.84
CA PHE A 416 8.59 -10.53 -9.03
C PHE A 416 10.06 -10.90 -9.23
N ASP A 417 10.35 -12.19 -9.32
CA ASP A 417 11.66 -12.79 -9.50
C ASP A 417 12.06 -12.84 -10.99
N GLN A 418 11.62 -11.90 -11.83
CA GLN A 418 12.04 -11.86 -13.23
C GLN A 418 13.58 -11.85 -13.33
N ASP A 419 14.10 -13.04 -13.67
CA ASP A 419 15.45 -13.48 -14.02
C ASP A 419 16.62 -13.04 -13.11
N PHE A 420 16.83 -13.78 -12.01
CA PHE A 420 18.18 -14.28 -11.74
C PHE A 420 18.22 -15.77 -12.08
N ASP A 421 18.54 -16.09 -13.33
CA ASP A 421 19.08 -17.40 -13.65
C ASP A 421 20.33 -17.58 -12.78
N TYR A 422 20.31 -18.51 -11.83
CA TYR A 422 21.44 -18.87 -10.95
C TYR A 422 22.66 -19.45 -11.74
N LYS A 423 22.77 -19.12 -13.03
CA LYS A 423 23.84 -19.47 -13.96
C LYS A 423 24.27 -18.34 -14.89
N GLN A 424 24.00 -17.08 -14.58
CA GLN A 424 24.80 -16.00 -15.17
C GLN A 424 26.12 -15.87 -14.40
N GLU A 425 27.23 -16.15 -15.10
CA GLU A 425 28.53 -15.60 -14.72
C GLU A 425 28.36 -14.08 -14.61
N ASP A 426 28.85 -13.46 -13.53
CA ASP A 426 28.77 -12.02 -13.25
C ASP A 426 28.97 -11.20 -14.55
N GLU A 427 27.87 -10.73 -15.15
CA GLU A 427 27.97 -9.73 -16.19
C GLU A 427 28.37 -8.43 -15.50
N ASP A 428 29.55 -7.91 -15.89
CA ASP A 428 30.09 -6.62 -15.46
C ASP A 428 28.95 -5.58 -15.38
N ILE A 429 28.58 -5.16 -14.16
CA ILE A 429 27.69 -4.02 -13.93
C ILE A 429 28.34 -2.84 -14.64
N LYS A 430 27.75 -2.42 -15.75
CA LYS A 430 28.25 -1.29 -16.54
C LYS A 430 28.10 -0.01 -15.73
N ASP A 431 29.13 0.83 -15.77
CA ASP A 431 29.11 2.15 -15.15
C ASP A 431 27.91 2.97 -15.65
N TYR A 432 27.32 3.78 -14.77
CA TYR A 432 26.24 4.70 -15.15
C TYR A 432 26.77 5.78 -16.11
N GLU A 433 26.34 5.73 -17.38
CA GLU A 433 26.79 6.64 -18.43
C GLU A 433 25.90 7.90 -18.61
N GLY A 434 24.73 7.95 -17.95
CA GLY A 434 23.82 9.10 -17.99
C GLY A 434 22.33 8.72 -18.16
N THR A 435 21.47 9.74 -18.23
CA THR A 435 20.02 9.60 -18.43
C THR A 435 19.60 10.32 -19.71
N LYS A 436 18.71 9.70 -20.49
CA LYS A 436 18.06 10.32 -21.65
C LYS A 436 16.55 10.43 -21.44
N ALA A 437 15.91 11.38 -22.12
CA ALA A 437 14.48 11.64 -22.00
C ALA A 437 13.80 11.69 -23.37
N VAL A 438 12.53 11.28 -23.42
CA VAL A 438 11.65 11.46 -24.59
C VAL A 438 10.44 12.26 -24.14
N LEU A 439 10.21 13.41 -24.79
CA LEU A 439 9.07 14.28 -24.51
C LEU A 439 8.19 14.38 -25.75
N ILE A 440 6.89 14.07 -25.60
CA ILE A 440 5.96 14.00 -26.74
C ILE A 440 4.66 14.76 -26.42
N ALA A 441 4.33 15.76 -27.23
CA ALA A 441 2.99 16.35 -27.28
C ALA A 441 2.22 15.75 -28.47
N THR A 442 1.21 14.92 -28.18
CA THR A 442 0.45 14.15 -29.20
C THR A 442 -0.77 14.88 -29.78
N SER A 443 -0.91 16.18 -29.51
CA SER A 443 -2.02 17.01 -30.00
C SER A 443 -1.53 18.35 -30.55
N SER A 444 -2.25 18.91 -31.51
CA SER A 444 -1.97 20.19 -32.16
C SER A 444 -3.10 21.21 -31.97
N GLY A 445 -2.83 22.46 -32.35
CA GLY A 445 -3.77 23.56 -32.39
C GLY A 445 -3.89 24.36 -31.10
N TRP A 446 -4.33 25.61 -31.24
CA TRP A 446 -4.49 26.57 -30.14
C TRP A 446 -5.35 26.06 -28.98
N ASP A 447 -6.41 25.30 -29.27
CA ASP A 447 -7.33 24.83 -28.23
C ASP A 447 -6.67 23.73 -27.35
N ASN A 448 -5.57 23.14 -27.81
CA ASN A 448 -4.73 22.19 -27.07
C ASN A 448 -3.42 22.81 -26.57
N TYR A 449 -3.40 24.13 -26.36
CA TYR A 449 -2.21 24.89 -25.94
C TYR A 449 -1.43 24.22 -24.80
N ARG A 450 -2.17 23.75 -23.78
CA ARG A 450 -1.61 23.16 -22.57
C ARG A 450 -0.68 21.98 -22.86
N HIS A 451 -1.00 21.11 -23.81
CA HIS A 451 -0.22 19.89 -24.05
C HIS A 451 1.18 20.19 -24.58
N GLN A 452 1.30 21.16 -25.47
CA GLN A 452 2.60 21.60 -25.99
C GLN A 452 3.33 22.50 -24.98
N ALA A 453 2.62 23.34 -24.24
CA ALA A 453 3.22 24.18 -23.19
C ALA A 453 3.76 23.35 -22.01
N ASP A 454 3.07 22.27 -21.60
CA ASP A 454 3.53 21.36 -20.55
C ASP A 454 4.81 20.62 -20.98
N VAL A 455 4.86 20.10 -22.20
CA VAL A 455 6.06 19.44 -22.75
C VAL A 455 7.25 20.39 -22.81
N LEU A 456 7.05 21.63 -23.24
CA LEU A 456 8.12 22.64 -23.21
C LEU A 456 8.54 22.99 -21.78
N ALA A 457 7.62 23.02 -20.82
CA ALA A 457 7.97 23.23 -19.42
C ALA A 457 8.88 22.11 -18.88
N TYR A 458 8.59 20.85 -19.21
CA TYR A 458 9.46 19.72 -18.87
C TYR A 458 10.81 19.80 -19.59
N TYR A 459 10.85 20.23 -20.85
CA TYR A 459 12.10 20.45 -21.59
C TYR A 459 13.00 21.46 -20.88
N GLN A 460 12.44 22.62 -20.49
CA GLN A 460 13.17 23.65 -19.74
C GLN A 460 13.64 23.13 -18.38
N TYR A 461 12.81 22.35 -17.68
CA TYR A 461 13.19 21.72 -16.42
C TYR A 461 14.37 20.76 -16.57
N LEU A 462 14.38 19.90 -17.60
CA LEU A 462 15.50 18.99 -17.86
C LEU A 462 16.78 19.75 -18.19
N LYS A 463 16.70 20.79 -19.03
CA LYS A 463 17.83 21.67 -19.35
C LYS A 463 18.43 22.34 -18.11
N GLN A 464 17.59 22.76 -17.16
CA GLN A 464 18.03 23.30 -15.87
C GLN A 464 18.73 22.25 -14.98
N ASN A 465 18.51 20.96 -15.24
CA ASN A 465 19.10 19.83 -14.51
C ASN A 465 20.22 19.13 -15.30
N ASN A 466 20.97 19.88 -16.10
CA ASN A 466 22.15 19.44 -16.86
C ASN A 466 21.89 18.45 -18.02
N PHE A 467 20.65 18.32 -18.50
CA PHE A 467 20.41 17.64 -19.77
C PHE A 467 20.76 18.55 -20.94
N THR A 468 21.41 18.00 -21.95
CA THR A 468 21.66 18.68 -23.23
C THR A 468 20.56 18.34 -24.24
N ASP A 469 20.49 19.09 -25.34
CA ASP A 469 19.54 18.82 -26.42
C ASP A 469 19.72 17.40 -27.00
N ASP A 470 20.94 16.86 -26.99
CA ASP A 470 21.25 15.50 -27.44
C ASP A 470 20.75 14.41 -26.46
N ASP A 471 20.43 14.79 -25.22
CA ASP A 471 19.87 13.89 -24.20
C ASP A 471 18.34 13.86 -24.21
N ILE A 472 17.69 14.81 -24.90
CA ILE A 472 16.24 14.98 -24.91
C ILE A 472 15.71 14.87 -26.33
N LEU A 473 14.94 13.82 -26.61
CA LEU A 473 14.21 13.69 -27.86
C LEU A 473 12.84 14.36 -27.73
N LEU A 474 12.63 15.48 -28.43
CA LEU A 474 11.41 16.29 -28.38
C LEU A 474 10.54 16.13 -29.64
N ILE A 475 9.29 15.69 -29.44
CA ILE A 475 8.27 15.59 -30.49
C ILE A 475 7.07 16.48 -30.16
N MET A 476 6.75 17.44 -31.02
CA MET A 476 5.57 18.30 -30.84
C MET A 476 5.03 18.84 -32.16
N ALA A 477 3.83 19.40 -32.17
CA ALA A 477 3.24 19.95 -33.40
C ALA A 477 3.95 21.22 -33.90
N ASP A 478 4.45 22.03 -32.96
CA ASP A 478 5.15 23.29 -33.23
C ASP A 478 4.29 24.32 -33.99
N ASP A 479 3.08 24.55 -33.47
CA ASP A 479 2.12 25.50 -34.06
C ASP A 479 1.72 26.66 -33.14
N LEU A 480 1.98 26.60 -31.82
CA LEU A 480 1.55 27.62 -30.87
C LEU A 480 2.24 28.98 -31.04
N ALA A 481 3.57 28.99 -31.18
CA ALA A 481 4.35 30.24 -31.25
C ALA A 481 3.96 31.11 -32.46
N SER A 482 3.44 30.49 -33.53
CA SER A 482 3.04 31.17 -34.77
C SER A 482 1.53 31.28 -34.97
N ASP A 483 0.71 30.81 -34.03
CA ASP A 483 -0.75 30.84 -34.14
C ASP A 483 -1.27 32.28 -34.13
N LYS A 484 -2.28 32.57 -34.97
CA LYS A 484 -2.90 33.90 -35.06
C LYS A 484 -3.65 34.30 -33.80
N LYS A 485 -4.10 33.33 -33.00
CA LYS A 485 -4.73 33.56 -31.70
C LYS A 485 -3.71 33.89 -30.61
N ASN A 486 -2.40 33.76 -30.88
CA ASN A 486 -1.36 33.98 -29.88
C ASN A 486 -1.18 35.48 -29.55
N PRO A 487 -1.47 35.91 -28.30
CA PRO A 487 -1.26 37.29 -27.89
C PRO A 487 0.22 37.67 -27.76
N TYR A 488 1.12 36.67 -27.71
CA TYR A 488 2.58 36.84 -27.62
C TYR A 488 3.28 36.14 -28.80
N PRO A 489 3.31 36.74 -30.00
CA PRO A 489 3.89 36.12 -31.18
C PRO A 489 5.35 35.69 -30.97
N GLY A 490 5.67 34.46 -31.37
CA GLY A 490 6.99 33.86 -31.20
C GLY A 490 7.27 33.31 -29.80
N GLN A 491 6.29 33.33 -28.90
CA GLN A 491 6.45 32.86 -27.52
C GLN A 491 5.40 31.81 -27.16
N VAL A 492 5.75 30.92 -26.24
CA VAL A 492 4.82 30.00 -25.59
C VAL A 492 4.92 30.22 -24.09
N ILE A 493 3.84 30.70 -23.49
CA ILE A 493 3.74 31.06 -22.07
C ILE A 493 2.70 30.16 -21.43
N ARG A 494 3.12 29.33 -20.47
CA ARG A 494 2.21 28.42 -19.77
C ARG A 494 1.46 29.11 -18.62
N ASP A 495 2.14 29.96 -17.87
CA ASP A 495 1.59 30.66 -16.72
C ASP A 495 1.51 32.17 -16.99
N ASN A 496 0.29 32.70 -16.95
CA ASN A 496 0.00 34.11 -17.18
C ASN A 496 0.53 35.03 -16.07
N LEU A 497 0.96 34.48 -14.92
CA LEU A 497 1.56 35.23 -13.82
C LEU A 497 3.09 35.36 -13.97
N SER A 498 3.79 34.29 -14.34
CA SER A 498 5.24 34.32 -14.55
C SER A 498 5.63 34.96 -15.88
N LEU A 499 4.76 34.87 -16.89
CA LEU A 499 5.02 35.30 -18.28
C LEU A 499 6.32 34.72 -18.86
N GLU A 500 6.74 33.55 -18.37
CA GLU A 500 7.95 32.87 -18.82
C GLU A 500 7.74 32.27 -20.22
N ASN A 501 8.63 32.64 -21.16
CA ASN A 501 8.62 32.05 -22.50
C ASN A 501 9.35 30.71 -22.51
N LEU A 502 8.60 29.62 -22.65
CA LEU A 502 9.10 28.26 -22.74
C LEU A 502 9.65 27.91 -24.13
N TYR A 503 9.32 28.70 -25.14
CA TYR A 503 9.78 28.54 -26.53
C TYR A 503 11.10 29.29 -26.74
N THR A 504 12.13 28.91 -25.97
CA THR A 504 13.47 29.51 -26.00
C THR A 504 14.53 28.43 -25.81
N ASP A 505 15.60 28.45 -26.62
CA ASP A 505 16.69 27.46 -26.56
C ASP A 505 16.19 25.99 -26.57
N ILE A 506 15.27 25.68 -27.49
CA ILE A 506 14.74 24.34 -27.69
C ILE A 506 15.17 23.76 -29.03
N THR A 507 15.37 22.45 -29.06
CA THR A 507 15.56 21.66 -30.27
C THR A 507 14.39 20.69 -30.41
N ILE A 508 13.65 20.79 -31.52
CA ILE A 508 12.53 19.89 -31.84
C ILE A 508 13.03 18.87 -32.84
N ASP A 509 13.14 17.60 -32.44
CA ASP A 509 13.62 16.52 -33.30
C ASP A 509 12.61 16.19 -34.39
N TYR A 510 11.33 16.09 -34.03
CA TYR A 510 10.28 15.73 -34.97
C TYR A 510 9.01 16.54 -34.76
N LYS A 511 8.43 16.99 -35.88
CA LYS A 511 7.10 17.57 -35.85
C LYS A 511 6.05 16.47 -35.90
N LEU A 512 5.05 16.56 -35.04
CA LEU A 512 4.01 15.54 -34.92
C LEU A 512 3.33 15.21 -36.26
N LYS A 513 3.12 16.22 -37.11
CA LYS A 513 2.49 16.06 -38.44
C LYS A 513 3.30 15.18 -39.42
N ASP A 514 4.59 15.02 -39.18
CA ASP A 514 5.50 14.29 -40.06
C ASP A 514 5.59 12.80 -39.64
N LEU A 515 5.01 12.43 -38.49
CA LEU A 515 5.04 11.08 -37.92
C LEU A 515 3.67 10.40 -37.95
N THR A 516 3.68 9.07 -38.04
CA THR A 516 2.51 8.22 -37.80
C THR A 516 2.64 7.50 -36.46
N PRO A 517 1.55 6.94 -35.89
CA PRO A 517 1.64 6.13 -34.68
C PRO A 517 2.60 4.94 -34.80
N ALA A 518 2.71 4.35 -36.00
CA ALA A 518 3.67 3.29 -36.27
C ALA A 518 5.13 3.80 -36.22
N ASP A 519 5.39 5.02 -36.71
CA ASP A 519 6.71 5.65 -36.64
C ASP A 519 7.09 5.96 -35.19
N LEU A 520 6.16 6.50 -34.38
CA LEU A 520 6.37 6.74 -32.95
C LEU A 520 6.74 5.45 -32.21
N LYS A 521 6.04 4.35 -32.50
CA LYS A 521 6.39 3.03 -31.96
C LYS A 521 7.82 2.63 -32.32
N GLN A 522 8.26 2.83 -33.57
CA GLN A 522 9.64 2.49 -33.95
C GLN A 522 10.67 3.38 -33.25
N ILE A 523 10.39 4.68 -33.10
CA ILE A 523 11.25 5.63 -32.38
C ILE A 523 11.43 5.20 -30.91
N LEU A 524 10.34 4.83 -30.23
CA LEU A 524 10.39 4.36 -28.84
C LEU A 524 11.09 3.01 -28.68
N LEU A 525 11.06 2.16 -29.72
CA LEU A 525 11.80 0.90 -29.75
C LEU A 525 13.29 1.07 -30.14
N GLY A 526 13.78 2.31 -30.28
CA GLY A 526 15.17 2.59 -30.68
C GLY A 526 15.49 2.19 -32.12
N ARG A 527 14.49 2.04 -32.98
CA ARG A 527 14.68 1.59 -34.37
C ARG A 527 14.76 2.79 -35.30
N ARG A 528 15.95 3.02 -35.85
CA ARG A 528 16.23 4.13 -36.78
C ARG A 528 15.69 3.87 -38.18
N SER A 529 15.33 4.93 -38.90
CA SER A 529 15.03 4.87 -40.33
C SER A 529 15.52 6.14 -41.05
N GLU A 530 15.46 6.16 -42.39
CA GLU A 530 15.73 7.39 -43.17
C GLU A 530 14.78 8.54 -42.80
N LYS A 531 13.57 8.23 -42.33
CA LYS A 531 12.54 9.21 -41.94
C LYS A 531 12.75 9.75 -40.52
N PHE A 532 13.31 8.94 -39.62
CA PHE A 532 13.60 9.28 -38.23
C PHE A 532 14.98 8.71 -37.84
N PRO A 533 16.07 9.46 -38.13
CA PRO A 533 17.42 9.00 -37.87
C PRO A 533 17.81 9.07 -36.38
N THR A 534 17.17 9.95 -35.61
CA THR A 534 17.35 10.13 -34.16
C THR A 534 16.32 9.32 -33.38
N VAL A 535 16.77 8.46 -32.49
CA VAL A 535 15.94 7.64 -31.58
C VAL A 535 16.68 7.47 -30.25
N LEU A 536 16.01 6.94 -29.22
CA LEU A 536 16.72 6.44 -28.05
C LEU A 536 17.53 5.20 -28.44
N ASP A 537 18.85 5.21 -28.23
CA ASP A 537 19.71 4.03 -28.44
C ASP A 537 19.54 3.04 -27.28
N SER A 538 18.32 2.54 -27.06
CA SER A 538 18.04 1.55 -26.03
C SER A 538 18.76 0.23 -26.37
N THR A 539 19.51 -0.30 -25.41
CA THR A 539 20.19 -1.60 -25.47
C THR A 539 19.77 -2.38 -24.23
N ASP A 540 20.06 -3.68 -24.18
CA ASP A 540 19.74 -4.53 -23.02
C ASP A 540 20.41 -4.06 -21.71
N GLY A 541 21.38 -3.14 -21.78
CA GLY A 541 22.02 -2.51 -20.61
C GLY A 541 21.42 -1.17 -20.17
N HIS A 542 20.33 -0.70 -20.79
CA HIS A 542 19.66 0.55 -20.41
C HIS A 542 18.40 0.25 -19.59
N ASN A 543 18.31 0.83 -18.40
CA ASN A 543 17.12 0.74 -17.54
C ASN A 543 16.10 1.81 -17.96
N VAL A 544 14.81 1.44 -18.07
CA VAL A 544 13.70 2.34 -18.46
C VAL A 544 12.90 2.77 -17.23
#